data_AF-A0A6H9YCC1-F1
#
_entry.id   AF-A0A6H9YCC1-F1
#
_cell.length_a   1.000
_cell.length_b   1.000
_cell.length_c   1.000
_cell.angle_alpha   90.00
_cell.angle_beta   90.00
_cell.angle_gamma   90.00
#
_symmetry.space_group_name_H-M   'P 1'
#
loop_
_entity.id
_entity.type
_entity.pdbx_description
1 polymer ?
#
loop_
_entity_poly.entity_id
_entity_poly.type
_entity_poly.pdbx_seq_one_letter_code
_entity_poly.pdbx_strand_id
1 'polypeptide(L)' 'MTPVLDRLRREHVAVARVKDDIKALLDELDTADPGRFLAELDRMTNELEAHFAYEEKELVAVLNTLTPDEIGRPPEA' A
#
# COMPACT_ATOMS: atom_id res chain seq x y z
N MET A 1 -12.11 4.86 17.74
CA MET A 1 -10.97 4.77 16.82
C MET A 1 -10.94 6.06 16.01
N THR A 2 -9.77 6.67 15.82
CA THR A 2 -9.63 7.95 15.10
C THR A 2 -9.83 7.73 13.59
N PRO A 3 -10.63 8.57 12.88
CA PRO A 3 -10.97 8.38 11.46
C PRO A 3 -9.77 8.19 10.50
N VAL A 4 -8.61 8.74 10.85
CA VAL A 4 -7.35 8.60 10.10
C VAL A 4 -6.83 7.16 10.12
N LEU A 5 -6.84 6.49 11.28
CA LEU A 5 -6.38 5.11 11.40
C LEU A 5 -7.32 4.13 10.66
N ASP A 6 -8.61 4.43 10.62
CA ASP A 6 -9.57 3.62 9.88
C ASP A 6 -9.42 3.79 8.36
N ARG A 7 -9.03 4.98 7.92
CA ARG A 7 -8.68 5.24 6.53
C ARG A 7 -7.42 4.48 6.12
N LEU A 8 -6.34 4.62 6.90
CA LEU A 8 -5.09 3.87 6.73
C LEU A 8 -5.32 2.36 6.62
N ARG A 9 -6.18 1.80 7.47
CA ARG A 9 -6.51 0.37 7.41
C ARG A 9 -7.16 -0.02 6.09
N ARG A 10 -8.09 0.80 5.57
CA ARG A 10 -8.74 0.54 4.28
C ARG A 10 -7.75 0.64 3.12
N GLU A 11 -6.86 1.62 3.19
CA GLU A 11 -5.78 1.84 2.22
C GLU A 11 -4.83 0.63 2.17
N HIS A 12 -4.39 0.12 3.32
CA HIS A 12 -3.58 -1.11 3.39
C HIS A 12 -4.30 -2.37 2.88
N VAL A 13 -5.61 -2.48 3.05
CA VAL A 13 -6.38 -3.59 2.46
C VAL A 13 -6.38 -3.51 0.94
N ALA A 14 -6.42 -2.31 0.36
CA ALA A 14 -6.31 -2.14 -1.09
C ALA A 14 -4.93 -2.56 -1.59
N VAL A 15 -3.85 -2.12 -0.94
CA VAL A 15 -2.47 -2.54 -1.27
C VAL A 15 -2.31 -4.05 -1.17
N ALA A 16 -2.86 -4.68 -0.13
CA ALA A 16 -2.82 -6.13 0.03
C ALA A 16 -3.49 -6.87 -1.13
N ARG A 17 -4.62 -6.35 -1.65
CA ARG A 17 -5.30 -6.92 -2.82
C ARG A 17 -4.46 -6.80 -4.08
N VAL A 18 -3.92 -5.61 -4.39
CA VAL A 18 -3.06 -5.42 -5.58
C VAL A 18 -1.83 -6.34 -5.52
N LYS A 19 -1.24 -6.52 -4.33
CA LYS A 19 -0.14 -7.48 -4.14
C LYS A 19 -0.56 -8.91 -4.45
N ASP A 20 -1.75 -9.33 -4.03
CA ASP A 20 -2.23 -10.68 -4.32
C ASP A 20 -2.61 -10.85 -5.80
N ASP A 21 -3.10 -9.78 -6.46
CA ASP A 21 -3.33 -9.75 -7.90
C ASP A 21 -2.02 -9.85 -8.70
N ILE A 22 -0.95 -9.19 -8.26
CA ILE A 22 0.39 -9.33 -8.86
C ILE A 22 0.89 -10.77 -8.75
N LYS A 23 0.70 -11.43 -7.61
CA LYS A 23 1.08 -12.84 -7.45
C LYS A 23 0.28 -13.74 -8.40
N ALA A 24 -1.03 -13.53 -8.49
CA ALA A 24 -1.87 -14.29 -9.41
C ALA A 24 -1.41 -14.09 -10.87
N LEU A 25 -1.05 -12.86 -11.26
CA LEU A 25 -0.49 -12.58 -12.58
C LEU A 25 0.84 -13.32 -12.81
N LEU A 26 1.71 -13.39 -11.79
CA LEU A 26 2.98 -14.12 -11.87
C LEU A 26 2.79 -15.64 -11.96
N ASP A 27 1.76 -16.19 -11.32
CA ASP A 27 1.43 -17.61 -11.41
C ASP A 27 0.98 -18.02 -12.83
N GLU A 28 0.52 -17.06 -13.65
CA GLU A 28 0.12 -17.27 -15.04
C GLU A 28 1.27 -17.08 -16.06
N LEU A 29 2.48 -16.71 -15.59
CA LEU A 29 3.60 -16.27 -16.43
C LEU A 29 3.97 -17.23 -17.56
N ASP A 30 3.89 -18.55 -17.31
CA ASP A 30 4.26 -19.58 -18.30
C ASP A 30 3.28 -19.67 -19.48
N THR A 31 2.07 -19.13 -19.33
CA THR A 31 0.99 -19.22 -20.32
C THR A 31 0.49 -17.87 -20.82
N ALA A 32 0.90 -16.78 -20.16
CA ALA A 32 0.46 -15.43 -20.49
C ALA A 32 1.07 -14.93 -21.80
N ASP A 33 0.29 -14.14 -22.55
CA ASP A 33 0.87 -13.32 -23.62
C ASP A 33 1.83 -12.28 -23.01
N PRO A 34 3.10 -12.18 -23.47
CA PRO A 34 4.08 -11.29 -22.86
C PRO A 34 3.67 -9.82 -22.87
N GLY A 35 3.01 -9.36 -23.93
CA GLY A 35 2.58 -7.96 -24.05
C GLY A 35 1.47 -7.64 -23.06
N ARG A 36 0.48 -8.54 -22.95
CA ARG A 36 -0.60 -8.44 -21.96
C ARG A 36 -0.07 -8.50 -20.53
N PHE A 37 0.85 -9.42 -20.25
CA PHE A 37 1.46 -9.56 -18.92
C PHE A 37 2.14 -8.24 -18.50
N LEU A 38 2.99 -7.69 -19.36
CA LEU A 38 3.70 -6.44 -19.06
C LEU A 38 2.73 -5.27 -18.87
N ALA A 39 1.69 -5.17 -19.69
CA ALA A 39 0.69 -4.11 -19.57
C ALA A 39 -0.08 -4.18 -18.22
N GLU A 40 -0.45 -5.37 -17.77
CA GLU A 40 -1.12 -5.54 -16.47
C GLU A 40 -0.18 -5.28 -15.29
N LEU A 41 1.08 -5.73 -15.38
CA LEU A 41 2.09 -5.46 -14.37
C LEU A 41 2.38 -3.95 -14.25
N ASP A 42 2.51 -3.25 -15.38
CA ASP A 42 2.70 -1.80 -15.40
C ASP A 42 1.47 -1.07 -14.80
N ARG A 43 0.26 -1.52 -15.12
CA ARG A 43 -0.97 -0.94 -14.54
C ARG A 43 -0.97 -1.06 -13.02
N MET A 44 -0.69 -2.25 -12.48
CA MET A 44 -0.68 -2.50 -11.03
C MET A 44 0.47 -1.77 -10.32
N THR A 45 1.63 -1.66 -10.97
CA THR A 45 2.76 -0.89 -10.46
C THR A 45 2.42 0.59 -10.35
N ASN A 46 1.84 1.18 -11.41
CA ASN A 46 1.41 2.57 -11.39
C ASN A 46 0.34 2.85 -10.31
N GLU A 47 -0.56 1.90 -10.07
CA GLU A 47 -1.57 2.00 -9.01
C GLU A 47 -0.92 2.06 -7.61
N LEU A 48 0.05 1.19 -7.34
CA LEU A 48 0.79 1.19 -6.08
C LEU A 48 1.64 2.45 -5.91
N GLU A 49 2.34 2.89 -6.94
CA GLU A 49 3.15 4.12 -6.88
C GLU A 49 2.28 5.35 -6.61
N ALA A 50 1.13 5.47 -7.29
CA ALA A 50 0.19 6.55 -7.04
C ALA A 50 -0.35 6.53 -5.59
N HIS A 51 -0.58 5.33 -5.05
CA HIS A 51 -0.99 5.17 -3.66
C HIS A 51 0.11 5.63 -2.69
N PHE A 52 1.35 5.16 -2.86
CA PHE A 52 2.46 5.52 -1.97
C PHE A 52 2.82 7.01 -2.05
N ALA A 53 2.74 7.62 -3.23
CA ALA A 53 2.93 9.07 -3.38
C ALA A 53 1.87 9.87 -2.60
N TYR A 54 0.64 9.38 -2.54
CA TYR A 54 -0.40 9.98 -1.70
C TYR A 54 -0.08 9.83 -0.20
N GLU A 55 0.35 8.64 0.24
CA GLU A 55 0.73 8.40 1.63
C GLU A 55 1.95 9.22 2.06
N GLU A 56 2.97 9.35 1.20
CA GLU A 56 4.15 10.17 1.49
C GLU A 56 3.76 11.64 1.71
N LYS A 57 2.85 12.15 0.89
CA LYS A 57 2.37 13.53 1.02
C LYS A 57 1.57 13.77 2.31
N GLU A 58 0.77 12.80 2.74
CA GLU A 58 -0.28 13.04 3.75
C GLU A 58 0.03 12.43 5.12
N LEU A 59 0.73 11.29 5.15
CA LEU A 59 0.97 10.49 6.35
C LEU A 59 2.40 10.59 6.85
N VAL A 60 3.40 10.56 5.97
CA VAL A 60 4.81 10.66 6.37
C VAL A 60 5.08 12.00 7.06
N ALA A 61 4.48 13.09 6.56
CA ALA A 61 4.55 14.40 7.21
C ALA A 61 4.04 14.38 8.65
N VAL A 62 2.94 13.66 8.92
CA VAL A 62 2.36 13.54 10.27
C VAL A 62 3.20 12.60 11.14
N LEU A 63 3.59 11.44 10.63
CA LEU A 63 4.40 10.46 11.38
C LEU A 63 5.77 11.01 11.76
N ASN A 64 6.40 11.85 10.92
CA ASN A 64 7.67 12.51 11.23
C ASN A 64 7.56 13.55 12.36
N THR A 65 6.34 13.96 12.74
CA THR A 65 6.13 14.80 13.93
C THR A 65 6.00 13.99 15.22
N LEU A 66 5.78 12.67 15.11
CA LEU A 66 5.78 11.77 16.26
C LEU A 66 7.22 11.39 16.61
N THR A 67 7.57 11.50 17.89
CA THR A 67 8.85 11.00 18.38
C THR A 67 8.81 9.48 18.53
N PRO A 68 9.94 8.75 18.37
CA PRO A 68 9.98 7.29 18.53
C PRO A 68 9.42 6.78 19.86
N ASP A 69 9.52 7.58 20.94
CA ASP A 69 8.95 7.28 22.27
C ASP A 69 7.41 7.24 22.26
N GLU A 70 6.75 7.99 21.37
CA GLU A 70 5.28 8.05 21.28
C GLU A 70 4.67 6.88 20.50
N ILE A 71 5.46 6.22 19.66
CA ILE A 71 5.02 5.10 18.80
C ILE A 71 4.91 3.79 19.61
N GLY A 72 5.60 3.69 20.76
CA GLY A 72 5.64 2.49 21.60
C GLY A 72 5.09 2.64 23.02
N ARG A 73 4.68 3.85 23.46
CA ARG A 73 4.25 4.07 24.85
C ARG A 73 2.81 3.54 25.07
N PRO A 74 2.59 2.59 26.01
CA PRO A 74 1.24 2.21 26.38
C PRO A 74 0.51 3.40 27.01
N PRO A 75 -0.83 3.47 26.92
CA PRO A 75 -1.60 4.55 27.53
C PRO A 75 -1.34 4.58 29.04
N GLU A 76 -0.99 5.75 29.59
CA GLU A 76 -0.91 5.95 31.03
C GLU A 76 -2.29 5.69 31.65
N ALA A 77 -2.30 4.80 32.65
CA ALA A 77 -3.49 4.36 33.37
C ALA A 77 -3.99 5.40 34.37
#